data_AF-A0A815AAR7-F1
#
_entry.id   AF-A0A815AAR7-F1
#
_cell.length_a   1.000
_cell.length_b   1.000
_cell.length_c   1.000
_cell.angle_alpha   90.00
_cell.angle_beta   90.00
_cell.angle_gamma   90.00
#
_symmetry.space_group_name_H-M   'P 1'
#
loop_
_entity.id
_entity.type
_entity.pdbx_description
1 polymer ?
#
loop_
_entity_poly.entity_id
_entity_poly.type
_entity_poly.pdbx_seq_one_letter_code
_entity_poly.pdbx_strand_id
1 'polypeptide(L)'
;MTLNERVNLIVTNSLINEYEENGAICIRQLLNKDEIELLRQGIDENLSHPSPYFKIASQPNDTGRFIEDFCTWKTNRYYKQFIYESPCAAIAGYLMKSSISRLYHDHLLVKESNTKQITPWHQDQPYYNIEGNQTCSFWIPIDPVSRYSTLEFIAGSHRGHWWLMPRAFMNSEAKWFPEGSLEEIPDINANRNTFPIIG
;
A
#
# COMPACT_ATOMS: atom_id res chain seq x y z
N MET A 1 0.99 -23.34 15.51
CA MET A 1 1.73 -22.11 15.86
C MET A 1 0.70 -21.02 16.08
N THR A 2 0.73 -20.34 17.22
CA THR A 2 -0.16 -19.22 17.52
C THR A 2 0.19 -18.00 16.67
N LEU A 3 -0.71 -17.02 16.59
CA LEU A 3 -0.45 -15.75 15.89
C LEU A 3 0.80 -15.06 16.45
N ASN A 4 0.93 -14.99 17.77
CA ASN A 4 2.06 -14.36 18.44
C ASN A 4 3.39 -15.08 18.17
N GLU A 5 3.39 -16.41 18.11
CA GLU A 5 4.57 -17.18 17.74
C GLU A 5 5.02 -16.87 16.30
N ARG A 6 4.08 -16.77 15.35
CA ARG A 6 4.39 -16.39 13.96
C ARG A 6 5.01 -14.99 13.90
N VAL A 7 4.42 -14.03 14.61
CA VAL A 7 4.90 -12.64 14.64
C VAL A 7 6.31 -12.57 15.23
N ASN A 8 6.57 -13.23 16.35
CA ASN A 8 7.89 -13.22 17.01
C ASN A 8 9.00 -13.85 16.17
N LEU A 9 8.68 -14.81 15.30
CA LEU A 9 9.65 -15.39 14.36
C LEU A 9 10.00 -14.44 13.22
N ILE A 10 9.07 -13.56 12.84
CA ILE A 10 9.21 -12.66 11.70
C ILE A 10 9.85 -11.34 12.13
N VAL A 11 9.32 -10.74 13.20
CA VAL A 11 9.68 -9.39 13.62
C VAL A 11 10.94 -9.44 14.49
N THR A 12 12.09 -9.43 13.83
CA THR A 12 13.39 -9.30 14.50
C THR A 12 13.76 -7.83 14.68
N ASN A 13 14.66 -7.53 15.63
CA ASN A 13 15.23 -6.18 15.76
C ASN A 13 15.90 -5.71 14.47
N SER A 14 16.52 -6.62 13.71
CA SER A 14 17.11 -6.29 12.41
C SER A 14 16.06 -5.81 11.42
N LEU A 15 14.91 -6.48 11.35
CA LEU A 15 13.80 -6.12 10.45
C LEU A 15 13.20 -4.77 10.85
N ILE A 16 13.02 -4.52 12.16
CA ILE A 16 12.55 -3.24 12.67
C ILE A 16 13.53 -2.13 12.28
N ASN A 17 14.83 -2.32 12.53
CA ASN A 17 15.85 -1.33 12.19
C ASN A 17 15.87 -1.06 10.68
N GLU A 18 15.76 -2.08 9.83
CA GLU A 18 15.68 -1.93 8.38
C GLU A 18 14.47 -1.09 7.96
N TYR A 19 13.30 -1.30 8.59
CA TYR A 19 12.11 -0.48 8.34
C TYR A 19 12.31 0.97 8.80
N GLU A 20 12.92 1.19 9.97
CA GLU A 20 13.22 2.54 10.45
C GLU A 20 14.25 3.27 9.57
N GLU A 21 15.20 2.51 9.00
CA GLU A 21 16.23 2.96 8.07
C GLU A 21 15.66 3.35 6.72
N ASN A 22 14.92 2.44 6.11
CA ASN A 22 14.51 2.54 4.72
C ASN A 22 13.10 3.12 4.55
N GLY A 23 12.23 3.03 5.56
CA GLY A 23 10.81 3.38 5.47
C GLY A 23 9.95 2.30 4.80
N ALA A 24 10.57 1.23 4.29
CA ALA A 24 9.90 0.09 3.67
C ALA A 24 10.76 -1.18 3.84
N ILE A 25 10.08 -2.34 3.95
CA ILE A 25 10.70 -3.67 4.05
C ILE A 25 9.90 -4.71 3.29
N CYS A 26 10.55 -5.81 2.90
CA CYS A 26 9.88 -6.96 2.29
C CYS A 26 9.83 -8.14 3.27
N ILE A 27 8.62 -8.46 3.75
CA ILE A 27 8.40 -9.63 4.63
C ILE A 27 7.91 -10.80 3.78
N ARG A 28 8.80 -11.75 3.50
CA ARG A 28 8.46 -12.95 2.71
C ARG A 28 7.81 -14.02 3.59
N GLN A 29 6.89 -14.79 2.99
CA GLN A 29 6.19 -15.88 3.66
C GLN A 29 5.42 -15.45 4.92
N LEU A 30 5.00 -14.18 4.98
CA LEU A 30 4.19 -13.67 6.09
C LEU A 30 2.85 -14.41 6.18
N LEU A 31 2.16 -14.52 5.04
CA LEU A 31 0.84 -15.11 4.93
C LEU A 31 0.94 -16.57 4.50
N ASN A 32 0.09 -17.40 5.09
CA ASN A 32 -0.05 -18.80 4.70
C ASN A 32 -1.04 -18.95 3.52
N LYS A 33 -1.17 -20.17 2.99
CA LYS A 33 -2.05 -20.45 1.85
C LYS A 33 -3.51 -20.13 2.11
N ASP A 34 -4.00 -20.40 3.32
CA ASP A 34 -5.40 -20.19 3.69
C ASP A 34 -5.73 -18.70 3.80
N GLU A 35 -4.79 -17.89 4.34
CA GLU A 35 -4.92 -16.43 4.40
C GLU A 35 -4.89 -15.79 3.01
N ILE A 36 -4.05 -16.30 2.10
CA ILE A 36 -4.04 -15.85 0.70
C ILE A 36 -5.34 -16.23 0.00
N GLU A 37 -5.86 -17.43 0.24
CA GLU A 37 -7.14 -17.88 -0.33
C GLU A 37 -8.32 -17.09 0.21
N LEU A 38 -8.30 -16.74 1.51
CA LEU A 38 -9.28 -15.84 2.12
C LEU A 38 -9.31 -14.47 1.41
N LEU A 39 -8.14 -13.91 1.09
CA LEU A 39 -8.06 -12.66 0.34
C LEU A 39 -8.54 -12.80 -1.11
N ARG A 40 -8.29 -13.93 -1.78
CA ARG A 40 -8.86 -14.20 -3.12
C ARG A 40 -10.39 -14.17 -3.10
N GLN A 41 -11.00 -14.87 -2.14
CA GLN A 41 -12.46 -14.87 -1.97
C GLN A 41 -12.99 -13.45 -1.66
N GLY A 42 -12.24 -12.69 -0.86
CA GLY A 42 -12.53 -11.27 -0.62
C GLY A 42 -12.51 -10.43 -1.89
N ILE A 43 -11.50 -10.61 -2.74
CA ILE A 43 -11.39 -9.89 -4.02
C ILE A 43 -12.55 -10.25 -4.94
N ASP A 44 -12.87 -11.52 -5.09
CA ASP A 44 -13.98 -11.97 -5.94
C ASP A 44 -15.34 -11.44 -5.44
N GLU A 45 -15.56 -11.43 -4.11
CA GLU A 45 -16.76 -10.84 -3.51
C GLU A 45 -16.83 -9.33 -3.76
N ASN A 46 -15.70 -8.61 -3.65
CA ASN A 46 -15.65 -7.19 -3.92
C ASN A 46 -15.90 -6.88 -5.40
N LEU A 47 -15.31 -7.62 -6.33
CA LEU A 47 -15.49 -7.40 -7.77
C LEU A 47 -16.93 -7.67 -8.22
N SER A 48 -17.61 -8.62 -7.56
CA SER A 48 -19.03 -8.91 -7.82
C SER A 48 -19.99 -7.93 -7.14
N HIS A 49 -19.55 -7.27 -6.06
CA HIS A 49 -20.33 -6.32 -5.28
C HIS A 49 -19.53 -5.03 -5.02
N PRO A 50 -19.25 -4.23 -6.07
CA PRO A 50 -18.43 -3.03 -5.94
C PRO A 50 -19.04 -2.02 -4.98
N SER A 51 -18.19 -1.31 -4.25
CA SER A 51 -18.64 -0.25 -3.35
C SER A 51 -18.98 1.04 -4.11
N PRO A 52 -19.60 2.03 -3.45
CA PRO A 52 -19.79 3.37 -4.02
C PRO A 52 -18.48 4.09 -4.40
N TYR A 53 -17.33 3.64 -3.90
CA TYR A 53 -16.01 4.20 -4.18
C TYR A 53 -15.26 3.47 -5.29
N PHE A 54 -15.87 2.46 -5.91
CA PHE A 54 -15.32 1.71 -7.02
C PHE A 54 -14.95 2.62 -8.20
N LYS A 55 -13.79 2.38 -8.80
CA LYS A 55 -13.28 3.12 -9.95
C LYS A 55 -12.64 2.20 -10.96
N ILE A 56 -12.76 2.57 -12.23
CA ILE A 56 -11.90 2.09 -13.30
C ILE A 56 -10.88 3.21 -13.56
N ALA A 57 -9.63 2.96 -13.19
CA ALA A 57 -8.52 3.90 -13.29
C ALA A 57 -7.71 3.76 -14.60
N SER A 58 -8.19 2.94 -15.54
CA SER A 58 -7.69 2.83 -16.91
C SER A 58 -8.60 3.55 -17.91
N GLN A 59 -8.10 3.84 -19.11
CA GLN A 59 -8.91 4.43 -20.17
C GLN A 59 -9.85 3.37 -20.80
N PRO A 60 -11.02 3.77 -21.33
CA PRO A 60 -11.96 2.83 -21.95
C PRO A 60 -11.39 2.04 -23.13
N ASN A 61 -10.36 2.56 -23.80
CA ASN A 61 -9.69 1.96 -24.95
C ASN A 61 -8.41 1.20 -24.59
N ASP A 62 -8.09 1.06 -23.31
CA ASP A 62 -6.95 0.26 -22.88
C ASP A 62 -7.23 -1.24 -23.00
N THR A 63 -6.18 -2.00 -23.23
CA THR A 63 -6.22 -3.45 -23.43
C THR A 63 -6.36 -4.27 -22.14
N GLY A 64 -6.31 -3.60 -20.99
CA GLY A 64 -6.51 -4.19 -19.68
C GLY A 64 -7.09 -3.14 -18.72
N ARG A 65 -7.90 -3.57 -17.76
CA ARG A 65 -8.51 -2.66 -16.79
C ARG A 65 -7.68 -2.56 -15.53
N PHE A 66 -7.56 -1.34 -15.03
CA PHE A 66 -7.13 -1.07 -13.67
C PHE A 66 -8.35 -0.74 -12.83
N ILE A 67 -8.67 -1.61 -11.88
CA ILE A 67 -9.80 -1.49 -10.97
C ILE A 67 -9.29 -1.10 -9.59
N GLU A 68 -9.99 -0.15 -8.98
CA GLU A 68 -9.77 0.27 -7.61
C GLU A 68 -11.08 0.25 -6.82
N ASP A 69 -11.02 -0.11 -5.54
CA ASP A 69 -12.12 0.08 -4.61
C ASP A 69 -11.59 0.35 -3.20
N PHE A 70 -12.36 1.07 -2.38
CA PHE A 70 -11.86 1.61 -1.11
C PHE A 70 -12.83 1.34 0.04
N CYS A 71 -12.27 1.11 1.24
CA CYS A 71 -13.02 1.00 2.49
C CYS A 71 -14.07 -0.13 2.50
N THR A 72 -13.85 -1.20 1.73
CA THR A 72 -14.80 -2.29 1.55
C THR A 72 -14.78 -3.30 2.70
N TRP A 73 -13.74 -3.26 3.55
CA TRP A 73 -13.58 -4.19 4.68
C TRP A 73 -14.79 -4.25 5.62
N LYS A 74 -15.58 -3.18 5.70
CA LYS A 74 -16.75 -3.08 6.59
C LYS A 74 -17.88 -4.03 6.18
N THR A 75 -18.04 -4.25 4.87
CA THR A 75 -19.09 -5.09 4.29
C THR A 75 -18.56 -6.40 3.73
N ASN A 76 -17.27 -6.45 3.36
CA ASN A 76 -16.61 -7.67 2.92
C ASN A 76 -16.14 -8.50 4.12
N ARG A 77 -16.85 -9.61 4.37
CA ARG A 77 -16.58 -10.48 5.53
C ARG A 77 -15.18 -11.09 5.51
N TYR A 78 -14.63 -11.38 4.33
CA TYR A 78 -13.31 -12.00 4.19
C TYR A 78 -12.20 -11.01 4.51
N TYR A 79 -12.30 -9.76 4.03
CA TYR A 79 -11.36 -8.71 4.42
C TYR A 79 -11.43 -8.43 5.90
N LYS A 80 -12.64 -8.33 6.47
CA LYS A 80 -12.81 -8.15 7.91
C LYS A 80 -12.11 -9.28 8.68
N GLN A 81 -12.37 -10.53 8.31
CA GLN A 81 -11.73 -11.67 8.94
C GLN A 81 -10.20 -11.59 8.83
N PHE A 82 -9.66 -11.33 7.64
CA PHE A 82 -8.22 -11.19 7.43
C PHE A 82 -7.61 -10.08 8.30
N ILE A 83 -8.23 -8.90 8.34
CA ILE A 83 -7.74 -7.75 9.12
C ILE A 83 -7.64 -8.08 10.61
N TYR A 84 -8.60 -8.82 11.16
CA TYR A 84 -8.64 -9.13 12.60
C TYR A 84 -7.87 -10.39 12.99
N GLU A 85 -7.72 -11.35 12.08
CA GLU A 85 -7.17 -12.68 12.38
C GLU A 85 -5.78 -12.93 11.80
N SER A 86 -5.28 -12.05 10.93
CA SER A 86 -3.92 -12.14 10.36
C SER A 86 -2.85 -11.52 11.27
N PRO A 87 -1.56 -11.88 11.11
CA PRO A 87 -0.46 -11.29 11.87
C PRO A 87 -0.19 -9.81 11.55
N CYS A 88 -0.82 -9.23 10.51
CA CYS A 88 -0.51 -7.89 10.01
C CYS A 88 -0.67 -6.81 11.09
N ALA A 89 -1.74 -6.83 11.88
CA ALA A 89 -1.97 -5.82 12.91
C ALA A 89 -0.88 -5.83 13.99
N ALA A 90 -0.45 -7.02 14.44
CA ALA A 90 0.62 -7.15 15.41
C ALA A 90 1.97 -6.66 14.85
N ILE A 91 2.30 -7.04 13.62
CA ILE A 91 3.51 -6.57 12.93
C ILE A 91 3.50 -5.05 12.79
N ALA A 92 2.36 -4.47 12.37
CA ALA A 92 2.20 -3.03 12.29
C ALA A 92 2.50 -2.35 13.63
N GLY A 93 2.00 -2.91 14.74
CA GLY A 93 2.29 -2.43 16.09
C GLY A 93 3.80 -2.40 16.39
N TYR A 94 4.53 -3.47 16.09
CA TYR A 94 5.98 -3.50 16.27
C TYR A 94 6.71 -2.49 15.37
N LEU A 95 6.38 -2.43 14.08
CA LEU A 95 7.03 -1.54 13.11
C LEU A 95 6.78 -0.06 13.43
N MET A 96 5.57 0.29 13.86
CA MET A 96 5.22 1.64 14.27
C MET A 96 5.64 1.97 15.71
N LYS A 97 6.19 0.99 16.46
CA LYS A 97 6.48 1.09 17.90
C LYS A 97 5.26 1.58 18.71
N SER A 98 4.10 1.01 18.41
CA SER A 98 2.82 1.36 19.03
C SER A 98 2.21 0.15 19.76
N SER A 99 1.56 0.41 20.89
CA SER A 99 0.78 -0.60 21.61
C SER A 99 -0.59 -0.86 20.97
N ILE A 100 -1.06 0.03 20.08
CA ILE A 100 -2.37 -0.06 19.43
C ILE A 100 -2.22 0.26 17.94
N SER A 101 -2.79 -0.60 17.10
CA SER A 101 -2.97 -0.35 15.67
C SER A 101 -4.46 -0.13 15.38
N ARG A 102 -4.77 0.88 14.57
CA ARG A 102 -6.13 1.13 14.08
C ARG A 102 -6.11 1.06 12.56
N LEU A 103 -6.99 0.25 11.99
CA LEU A 103 -7.17 0.24 10.55
C LEU A 103 -7.74 1.59 10.10
N TYR A 104 -7.04 2.24 9.17
CA TYR A 104 -7.50 3.49 8.59
C TYR A 104 -8.38 3.24 7.35
N HIS A 105 -7.88 2.50 6.36
CA HIS A 105 -8.66 2.01 5.22
C HIS A 105 -8.06 0.73 4.62
N ASP A 106 -8.84 0.02 3.82
CA ASP A 106 -8.36 -0.95 2.82
C ASP A 106 -8.50 -0.34 1.41
N HIS A 107 -7.67 -0.81 0.48
CA HIS A 107 -7.68 -0.39 -0.92
C HIS A 107 -7.46 -1.63 -1.80
N LEU A 108 -8.48 -1.99 -2.56
CA LEU A 108 -8.39 -3.02 -3.60
C LEU A 108 -7.71 -2.44 -4.83
N LEU A 109 -6.73 -3.17 -5.37
CA LEU A 109 -6.02 -2.84 -6.59
C LEU A 109 -5.98 -4.09 -7.49
N VAL A 110 -6.75 -4.09 -8.59
CA VAL A 110 -6.72 -5.17 -9.58
C VAL A 110 -6.26 -4.62 -10.92
N LYS A 111 -5.09 -5.06 -11.38
CA LYS A 111 -4.57 -4.74 -12.71
C LYS A 111 -4.68 -5.97 -13.60
N GLU A 112 -5.59 -5.95 -14.56
CA GLU A 112 -5.69 -7.02 -15.56
C GLU A 112 -4.46 -7.01 -16.48
N SER A 113 -4.19 -8.14 -17.14
CA SER A 113 -3.11 -8.23 -18.13
C SER A 113 -3.23 -7.12 -19.18
N ASN A 114 -2.08 -6.56 -19.58
CA ASN A 114 -1.98 -5.45 -20.54
C ASN A 114 -2.52 -4.09 -20.05
N THR A 115 -2.73 -3.93 -18.74
CA THR A 115 -2.90 -2.60 -18.12
C THR A 115 -1.64 -1.76 -18.33
N LYS A 116 -1.79 -0.51 -18.81
CA LYS A 116 -0.66 0.38 -19.13
C LYS A 116 -0.40 1.44 -18.06
N GLN A 117 -1.33 1.61 -17.12
CA GLN A 117 -1.27 2.63 -16.09
C GLN A 117 -0.15 2.35 -15.10
N ILE A 118 0.87 3.21 -15.15
CA ILE A 118 1.92 3.31 -14.14
C ILE A 118 1.38 4.12 -12.97
N THR A 119 1.63 3.64 -11.75
CA THR A 119 1.38 4.42 -10.54
C THR A 119 2.54 5.41 -10.39
N PRO A 120 2.30 6.74 -10.42
CA PRO A 120 3.38 7.72 -10.33
C PRO A 120 4.05 7.70 -8.96
N TRP A 121 5.26 8.26 -8.85
CA TRP A 121 5.88 8.54 -7.55
C TRP A 121 4.96 9.44 -6.73
N HIS A 122 4.75 9.09 -5.46
CA HIS A 122 3.89 9.84 -4.52
C HIS A 122 4.25 9.55 -3.07
N GLN A 123 3.72 10.36 -2.17
CA GLN A 123 3.59 10.05 -0.75
C GLN A 123 2.12 9.79 -0.45
N ASP A 124 1.83 8.81 0.39
CA ASP A 124 0.46 8.46 0.78
C ASP A 124 -0.15 9.47 1.75
N GLN A 125 0.61 9.90 2.75
CA GLN A 125 0.15 10.75 3.86
C GLN A 125 -0.62 12.01 3.43
N PRO A 126 -0.21 12.77 2.39
CA PRO A 126 -0.91 13.99 1.98
C PRO A 126 -2.31 13.73 1.39
N TYR A 127 -2.63 12.50 0.99
CA TYR A 127 -3.99 12.13 0.56
C TYR A 127 -4.93 11.84 1.73
N TYR A 128 -4.39 11.66 2.94
CA TYR A 128 -5.14 11.20 4.09
C TYR A 128 -5.59 12.34 5.00
N ASN A 129 -6.75 12.17 5.65
CA ASN A 129 -7.28 13.12 6.63
C ASN A 129 -6.83 12.80 8.07
N ILE A 130 -5.60 12.30 8.22
CA ILE A 130 -4.96 12.01 9.51
C ILE A 130 -3.56 12.64 9.53
N GLU A 131 -3.03 12.88 10.73
CA GLU A 131 -1.69 13.41 10.96
C GLU A 131 -0.87 12.43 11.80
N GLY A 132 0.45 12.42 11.60
CA GLY A 132 1.40 11.63 12.37
C GLY A 132 2.39 10.89 11.48
N ASN A 133 3.34 10.21 12.13
CA ASN A 133 4.38 9.39 11.50
C ASN A 133 4.29 7.90 11.87
N GLN A 134 3.37 7.53 12.77
CA GLN A 134 3.08 6.15 13.15
C GLN A 134 1.97 5.59 12.24
N THR A 135 2.23 5.59 10.94
CA THR A 135 1.38 5.01 9.91
C THR A 135 2.17 3.94 9.16
N CYS A 136 1.49 2.87 8.73
CA CYS A 136 2.11 1.76 8.02
C CYS A 136 1.11 1.15 7.04
N SER A 137 1.53 1.01 5.78
CA SER A 137 0.74 0.39 4.72
C SER A 137 1.27 -1.01 4.44
N PHE A 138 0.37 -1.99 4.39
CA PHE A 138 0.71 -3.35 3.95
C PHE A 138 0.27 -3.51 2.49
N TRP A 139 1.24 -3.58 1.58
CA TRP A 139 0.96 -3.99 0.22
C TRP A 139 1.13 -5.50 0.09
N ILE A 140 0.03 -6.20 -0.18
CA ILE A 140 -0.04 -7.67 -0.14
C ILE A 140 -0.36 -8.18 -1.56
N PRO A 141 0.62 -8.73 -2.29
CA PRO A 141 0.34 -9.33 -3.58
C PRO A 141 -0.36 -10.68 -3.42
N ILE A 142 -1.52 -10.84 -4.06
CA ILE A 142 -2.27 -12.11 -4.07
C ILE A 142 -1.83 -13.04 -5.22
N ASP A 143 -1.34 -12.43 -6.29
CA ASP A 143 -0.71 -13.09 -7.42
C ASP A 143 0.80 -12.84 -7.45
N PRO A 144 1.60 -13.72 -8.09
CA PRO A 144 3.01 -13.47 -8.30
C PRO A 144 3.25 -12.16 -9.06
N VAL A 145 4.13 -11.31 -8.53
CA VAL A 145 4.45 -10.02 -9.14
C VAL A 145 5.86 -10.05 -9.72
N SER A 146 5.97 -9.76 -11.02
CA SER A 146 7.24 -9.67 -11.72
C SER A 146 8.04 -8.45 -11.28
N ARG A 147 9.36 -8.47 -11.48
CA ARG A 147 10.21 -7.32 -11.12
C ARG A 147 9.76 -6.01 -11.76
N TYR A 148 9.26 -6.06 -12.98
CA TYR A 148 8.81 -4.88 -13.73
C TYR A 148 7.56 -4.22 -13.09
N SER A 149 6.81 -4.97 -12.29
CA SER A 149 5.56 -4.53 -11.66
C SER A 149 5.66 -4.41 -10.13
N THR A 150 6.84 -4.65 -9.57
CA THR A 150 7.09 -4.51 -8.13
C THR A 150 7.05 -3.05 -7.73
N LEU A 151 6.51 -2.75 -6.55
CA LEU A 151 6.59 -1.42 -5.96
C LEU A 151 8.04 -0.99 -5.77
N GLU A 152 8.30 0.29 -5.98
CA GLU A 152 9.59 0.90 -5.71
C GLU A 152 9.40 2.01 -4.67
N PHE A 153 10.40 2.15 -3.79
CA PHE A 153 10.42 3.15 -2.73
C PHE A 153 11.75 3.89 -2.74
N ILE A 154 11.75 5.16 -2.32
CA ILE A 154 12.97 5.92 -2.06
C ILE A 154 13.36 5.70 -0.60
N ALA A 155 14.41 4.93 -0.36
CA ALA A 155 14.83 4.59 1.00
C ALA A 155 15.13 5.85 1.82
N GLY A 156 14.55 5.93 3.02
CA GLY A 156 14.74 7.05 3.95
C GLY A 156 13.87 8.28 3.65
N SER A 157 13.09 8.29 2.57
CA SER A 157 12.24 9.44 2.20
C SER A 157 11.15 9.78 3.22
N HIS A 158 10.75 8.81 4.07
CA HIS A 158 9.80 8.99 5.17
C HIS A 158 10.31 9.91 6.28
N ARG A 159 11.61 10.20 6.33
CA ARG A 159 12.24 11.10 7.31
C ARG A 159 12.24 12.57 6.87
N GLY A 160 11.79 12.84 5.64
CA GLY A 160 11.67 14.20 5.13
C GLY A 160 10.81 15.07 6.05
N HIS A 161 11.13 16.37 6.10
CA HIS A 161 10.44 17.31 6.99
C HIS A 161 9.07 17.77 6.47
N TRP A 162 8.76 17.52 5.20
CA TRP A 162 7.59 18.09 4.54
C TRP A 162 6.87 17.06 3.66
N TRP A 163 5.56 17.27 3.57
CA TRP A 163 4.69 16.60 2.61
C TRP A 163 4.85 17.22 1.24
N LEU A 164 5.00 16.38 0.22
CA LEU A 164 5.05 16.78 -1.18
C LEU A 164 3.64 16.90 -1.74
N MET A 165 3.48 17.72 -2.79
CA MET A 165 2.21 18.02 -3.43
C MET A 165 1.54 16.73 -3.93
N PRO A 166 0.37 16.32 -3.38
CA PRO A 166 -0.38 15.20 -3.92
C PRO A 166 -1.05 15.59 -5.23
N ARG A 167 -0.85 14.77 -6.28
CA ARG A 167 -1.41 14.97 -7.62
C ARG A 167 -2.27 13.79 -8.02
N ALA A 168 -3.43 14.06 -8.62
CA ALA A 168 -4.33 13.01 -9.07
C ALA A 168 -3.65 12.13 -10.13
N PHE A 169 -3.69 10.81 -9.98
CA PHE A 169 -2.87 9.90 -10.81
C PHE A 169 -3.22 9.89 -12.31
N MET A 170 -4.45 10.26 -12.68
CA MET A 170 -4.88 10.24 -14.08
C MET A 170 -4.49 11.49 -14.87
N ASN A 171 -4.45 12.66 -14.21
CA ASN A 171 -4.33 13.95 -14.89
C ASN A 171 -3.43 14.97 -14.17
N SER A 172 -2.74 14.54 -13.12
CA SER A 172 -1.77 15.34 -12.35
C SER A 172 -2.34 16.61 -11.70
N GLU A 173 -3.66 16.70 -11.50
CA GLU A 173 -4.29 17.86 -10.86
C GLU A 173 -4.01 17.93 -9.35
N ALA A 174 -3.75 19.14 -8.84
CA ALA A 174 -3.68 19.43 -7.40
C ALA A 174 -5.10 19.60 -6.84
N LYS A 175 -5.65 18.58 -6.19
CA LYS A 175 -7.03 18.57 -5.67
C LYS A 175 -7.14 18.79 -4.16
N TRP A 176 -6.08 18.47 -3.42
CA TRP A 176 -6.10 18.42 -1.96
C TRP A 176 -5.52 19.67 -1.31
N PHE A 177 -4.57 20.32 -1.99
CA PHE A 177 -3.90 21.52 -1.51
C PHE A 177 -3.88 22.59 -2.61
N PRO A 178 -3.88 23.88 -2.26
CA PRO A 178 -3.66 24.95 -3.22
C PRO A 178 -2.35 24.76 -3.98
N GLU A 179 -2.36 25.00 -5.28
CA GLU A 179 -1.16 24.84 -6.09
C GLU A 179 -0.03 25.77 -5.60
N GLY A 180 1.18 25.21 -5.48
CA GLY A 180 2.35 25.91 -4.94
C GLY A 180 2.43 25.98 -3.40
N SER A 181 1.48 25.41 -2.65
CA SER A 181 1.55 25.41 -1.18
C SER A 181 2.48 24.34 -0.60
N LEU A 182 2.85 23.35 -1.40
CA LEU A 182 3.76 22.25 -1.04
C LEU A 182 4.79 22.08 -2.16
N GLU A 183 5.94 21.50 -1.83
CA GLU A 183 6.98 21.19 -2.81
C GLU A 183 6.53 20.07 -3.75
N GLU A 184 6.96 20.13 -5.01
CA GLU A 184 6.69 19.09 -5.99
C GLU A 184 7.57 17.86 -5.77
N ILE A 185 7.08 16.71 -6.24
CA ILE A 185 7.89 15.50 -6.29
C ILE A 185 9.01 15.70 -7.32
N PRO A 186 10.29 15.49 -6.94
CA PRO A 186 11.39 15.60 -7.90
C PRO A 186 11.22 14.57 -9.03
N ASP A 187 11.79 14.85 -10.20
CA ASP A 187 11.77 13.91 -11.33
C ASP A 187 12.70 12.73 -11.07
N ILE A 188 12.19 11.76 -10.30
CA ILE A 188 12.89 10.53 -9.94
C ILE A 188 13.14 9.67 -11.18
N ASN A 189 12.23 9.68 -12.17
CA ASN A 189 12.37 8.87 -13.37
C ASN A 189 13.53 9.34 -14.26
N ALA A 190 13.74 10.65 -14.39
CA ALA A 190 14.88 11.18 -15.11
C ALA A 190 16.22 10.98 -14.36
N ASN A 191 16.18 10.83 -13.04
CA ASN A 191 17.39 10.85 -12.18
C ASN A 191 17.50 9.60 -11.30
N ARG A 192 17.02 8.44 -11.74
CA ARG A 192 16.92 7.23 -10.89
C ARG A 192 18.23 6.86 -10.18
N ASN A 193 19.38 7.06 -10.83
CA ASN A 193 20.70 6.74 -10.28
C ASN A 193 21.13 7.65 -9.11
N THR A 194 20.46 8.78 -8.88
CA THR A 194 20.77 9.68 -7.77
C THR A 194 19.93 9.40 -6.53
N PHE A 195 18.94 8.51 -6.63
CA PHE A 195 18.06 8.16 -5.52
C PHE A 195 18.33 6.73 -5.03
N PRO A 196 18.27 6.49 -3.71
CA PRO A 196 18.40 5.14 -3.15
C PRO A 196 17.09 4.35 -3.35
N ILE A 197 16.81 3.95 -4.59
CA ILE A 197 15.60 3.19 -4.94
C ILE A 197 15.73 1.75 -4.43
N ILE A 198 14.75 1.31 -3.64
CA ILE A 198 14.58 -0.07 -3.17
C ILE A 198 13.25 -0.64 -3.67
N GLY A 199 13.15 -1.96 -3.70
CA GLY A 199 12.04 -2.73 -4.27
C GLY A 199 12.57 -4.01 -4.86
#